data_AF-S8DII2-F1
#
_entry.id   AF-S8DII2-F1
#
_cell.length_a   1.000
_cell.length_b   1.000
_cell.length_c   1.000
_cell.angle_alpha   90.00
_cell.angle_beta   90.00
_cell.angle_gamma   90.00
#
_symmetry.space_group_name_H-M   'P 1'
#
loop_
_entity.id
_entity.type
_entity.pdbx_description
1 polymer ?
#
loop_
_entity_poly.entity_id
_entity_poly.type
_entity_poly.pdbx_seq_one_letter_code
_entity_poly.pdbx_strand_id
1 'polypeptide(L)'
;SFEALHFSYYNRHCTRGHNVPTDVHPNQIAKADNSRTNYAQMLPYISSDTRKHEHVYKNIGTIFREVFEWVSQQIEDLFPDEYSGLRLDADSLPGNVHTIAYPFLSVVVNLNVATSAHRDRKDKGLCVVIAIGEFEDGKLCLYEPGLVVPLHSGDVLLFPSARITHYNIHF
;
A
#
# COMPACT_ATOMS: atom_id res chain seq x y z
N SER A 1 -13.87 9.67 -10.38
CA SER A 1 -12.49 9.54 -9.86
C SER A 1 -12.41 10.46 -8.66
N PHE A 2 -11.96 9.97 -7.51
CA PHE A 2 -11.68 10.81 -6.34
C PHE A 2 -10.17 11.11 -6.32
N GLU A 3 -9.78 12.05 -5.47
CA GLU A 3 -8.36 12.43 -5.31
C GLU A 3 -7.71 11.52 -4.28
N ALA A 4 -6.58 10.91 -4.65
CA ALA A 4 -5.82 10.02 -3.80
C ALA A 4 -4.32 10.27 -3.95
N LEU A 5 -3.60 10.21 -2.83
CA LEU A 5 -2.14 10.25 -2.79
C LEU A 5 -1.62 8.86 -2.45
N HIS A 6 -0.88 8.24 -3.36
CA HIS A 6 -0.36 6.89 -3.15
C HIS A 6 1.09 6.93 -2.69
N PHE A 7 1.37 6.59 -1.44
CA PHE A 7 2.72 6.51 -0.90
C PHE A 7 3.16 5.05 -0.76
N SER A 8 3.63 4.48 -1.87
CA SER A 8 3.90 3.03 -1.97
C SER A 8 5.30 2.75 -2.48
N TYR A 9 5.89 1.64 -2.00
CA TYR A 9 6.95 0.95 -2.73
C TYR A 9 6.30 -0.02 -3.71
N TYR A 10 6.73 0.02 -4.97
CA TYR A 10 6.15 -0.84 -6.01
C TYR A 10 7.20 -1.23 -7.05
N ASN A 11 7.03 -2.42 -7.61
CA ASN A 11 7.93 -3.02 -8.60
C ASN A 11 7.18 -3.44 -9.88
N ARG A 12 5.98 -2.89 -10.11
CA ARG A 12 5.04 -3.39 -11.13
C ARG A 12 5.52 -3.19 -12.58
N HIS A 13 6.12 -2.04 -12.84
CA HIS A 13 6.53 -1.62 -14.19
C HIS A 13 8.03 -1.77 -14.42
N CYS A 14 8.72 -2.46 -13.52
CA CYS A 14 10.14 -2.69 -13.68
C CYS A 14 10.44 -3.66 -14.81
N THR A 15 11.68 -3.55 -15.31
CA THR A 15 12.24 -4.54 -16.20
C THR A 15 12.28 -5.88 -15.46
N ARG A 16 11.56 -6.88 -15.97
CA ARG A 16 11.52 -8.21 -15.34
C ARG A 16 12.84 -8.93 -15.58
N GLY A 17 13.40 -9.51 -14.52
CA GLY A 17 14.67 -10.25 -14.57
C GLY A 17 14.56 -11.70 -15.05
N HIS A 18 13.54 -12.08 -15.82
CA HIS A 18 13.40 -13.46 -16.29
C HIS A 18 14.48 -13.78 -17.34
N ASN A 19 15.12 -14.94 -17.20
CA ASN A 19 16.16 -15.43 -18.12
C ASN A 19 17.35 -14.47 -18.30
N VAL A 20 17.64 -13.66 -17.28
CA VAL A 20 18.80 -12.77 -17.28
C VAL A 20 20.08 -13.61 -17.09
N PRO A 21 21.13 -13.39 -17.89
CA PRO A 21 22.41 -14.07 -17.71
C PRO A 21 22.99 -13.82 -16.31
N THR A 22 23.47 -14.87 -15.65
CA THR A 22 24.00 -14.80 -14.28
C THR A 22 25.49 -14.46 -14.23
N ASP A 23 26.16 -14.45 -15.38
CA ASP A 23 27.59 -14.24 -15.57
C ASP A 23 27.92 -12.87 -16.19
N VAL A 24 26.91 -12.04 -16.43
CA VAL A 24 27.05 -10.71 -17.05
C VAL A 24 26.69 -9.62 -16.04
N HIS A 25 27.46 -8.54 -16.01
CA HIS A 25 27.18 -7.41 -15.12
C HIS A 25 25.83 -6.75 -15.49
N PRO A 26 24.91 -6.45 -14.54
CA PRO A 26 23.56 -5.93 -14.85
C PRO A 26 23.51 -4.70 -15.77
N ASN A 27 24.47 -3.78 -15.65
CA ASN A 27 24.56 -2.60 -16.54
C ASN A 27 24.95 -2.91 -18.00
N GLN A 28 25.36 -4.14 -18.29
CA GLN A 28 25.68 -4.62 -19.64
C GLN A 28 24.52 -5.40 -20.26
N ILE A 29 23.41 -5.56 -19.53
CA ILE A 29 22.27 -6.37 -19.95
C ILE A 29 21.25 -5.49 -20.69
N ALA A 30 21.09 -5.75 -21.98
CA ALA A 30 20.08 -5.12 -22.83
C ALA A 30 18.93 -6.09 -23.12
N LYS A 31 17.75 -5.55 -23.43
CA LYS A 31 16.63 -6.36 -23.92
C LYS A 31 16.95 -6.87 -25.33
N ALA A 32 16.62 -8.13 -25.61
CA ALA A 32 16.89 -8.78 -26.89
C ALA A 32 16.20 -8.10 -28.09
N ASP A 33 15.10 -7.38 -27.85
CA ASP A 33 14.38 -6.59 -28.85
C ASP A 33 14.99 -5.19 -29.09
N ASN A 34 16.14 -4.89 -28.47
CA ASN A 34 16.78 -3.57 -28.45
C ASN A 34 15.88 -2.42 -27.95
N SER A 35 14.76 -2.73 -27.27
CA SER A 35 13.95 -1.70 -26.65
C SER A 35 14.68 -1.10 -25.44
N ARG A 36 14.31 0.13 -25.08
CA ARG A 36 14.94 0.84 -23.96
C ARG A 36 14.86 0.02 -22.67
N THR A 37 16.02 -0.34 -22.12
CA THR A 37 16.14 -0.87 -20.76
C THR A 37 16.10 0.29 -19.77
N ASN A 38 15.14 0.28 -18.85
CA ASN A 38 15.11 1.25 -17.76
C ASN A 38 15.91 0.70 -16.57
N TYR A 39 17.21 0.99 -16.55
CA TYR A 39 18.11 0.58 -15.46
C TYR A 39 17.73 1.17 -14.10
N ALA A 40 17.01 2.31 -14.08
CA ALA A 40 16.51 2.92 -12.86
C ALA A 40 15.23 2.25 -12.29
N GLN A 41 14.64 1.30 -13.03
CA GLN A 41 13.45 0.53 -12.63
C GLN A 41 13.75 -0.97 -12.76
N MET A 42 14.79 -1.40 -12.06
CA MET A 42 15.12 -2.82 -11.87
C MET A 42 14.90 -3.30 -10.43
N LEU A 43 14.69 -2.36 -9.50
CA LEU A 43 14.41 -2.59 -8.09
C LEU A 43 13.06 -1.96 -7.73
N PRO A 44 12.39 -2.41 -6.66
CA PRO A 44 11.26 -1.67 -6.08
C PRO A 44 11.64 -0.21 -5.86
N TYR A 45 10.71 0.70 -6.15
CA TYR A 45 10.93 2.14 -6.05
C TYR A 45 9.70 2.84 -5.46
N ILE A 46 9.92 4.03 -4.90
CA ILE A 46 8.85 4.85 -4.34
C ILE A 46 7.95 5.43 -5.44
N SER A 47 6.67 5.61 -5.13
CA SER A 47 5.70 6.26 -6.00
C SER A 47 6.14 7.66 -6.43
N SER A 48 5.60 8.12 -7.56
CA SER A 48 5.76 9.51 -7.96
C SER A 48 5.19 10.47 -6.94
N ASP A 49 4.11 10.08 -6.24
CA ASP A 49 3.42 10.94 -5.29
C ASP A 49 4.25 11.14 -4.04
N THR A 50 4.96 10.10 -3.55
CA THR A 50 5.93 10.25 -2.46
C THR A 50 7.01 11.28 -2.81
N ARG A 51 7.49 11.31 -4.05
CA ARG A 51 8.49 12.31 -4.49
C ARG A 51 7.89 13.71 -4.62
N LYS A 52 6.71 13.83 -5.22
CA LYS A 52 6.04 15.13 -5.43
C LYS A 52 5.54 15.76 -4.13
N HIS A 53 5.12 14.93 -3.18
CA HIS A 53 4.51 15.33 -1.92
C HIS A 53 5.34 14.84 -0.73
N GLU A 54 6.67 14.89 -0.84
CA GLU A 54 7.59 14.38 0.18
C GLU A 54 7.32 14.98 1.57
N HIS A 55 7.02 16.27 1.63
CA HIS A 55 6.66 16.95 2.87
C HIS A 55 5.38 16.40 3.49
N VAL A 56 4.35 16.12 2.68
CA VAL A 56 3.09 15.50 3.15
C VAL A 56 3.37 14.10 3.69
N TYR A 57 4.12 13.28 2.94
CA TYR A 57 4.49 11.93 3.36
C TYR A 57 5.24 11.92 4.70
N LYS A 58 6.23 12.81 4.87
CA LYS A 58 6.98 12.96 6.13
C LYS A 58 6.12 13.47 7.28
N ASN A 59 5.19 14.39 7.00
CA ASN A 59 4.28 14.93 8.01
C ASN A 59 3.31 13.85 8.49
N ILE A 60 2.71 13.07 7.58
CA ILE A 60 1.85 11.93 7.95
C ILE A 60 2.63 10.94 8.81
N GLY A 61 3.84 10.58 8.40
CA GLY A 61 4.68 9.66 9.16
C GLY A 61 5.09 10.19 10.53
N THR A 62 5.15 11.51 10.71
CA THR A 62 5.41 12.13 12.01
C THR A 62 4.15 12.18 12.87
N ILE A 63 3.03 12.64 12.31
CA ILE A 63 1.77 12.86 13.03
C ILE A 63 1.12 11.55 13.44
N PHE A 64 1.09 10.57 12.54
CA PHE A 64 0.43 9.27 12.75
C PHE A 64 1.38 8.18 13.23
N ARG A 65 2.62 8.53 13.62
CA ARG A 65 3.62 7.54 14.03
C ARG A 65 3.08 6.56 15.06
N GLU A 66 2.58 7.09 16.18
CA GLU A 66 2.09 6.29 17.29
C GLU A 66 0.87 5.46 16.90
N VAL A 67 0.02 5.99 16.01
CA VAL A 67 -1.14 5.25 15.48
C VAL A 67 -0.68 4.09 14.61
N PHE A 68 0.29 4.28 13.72
CA PHE A 68 0.81 3.21 12.88
C PHE A 68 1.54 2.14 13.70
N GLU A 69 2.35 2.54 14.67
CA GLU A 69 3.01 1.61 15.61
C GLU A 69 1.98 0.81 16.40
N TRP A 70 0.93 1.46 16.90
CA TRP A 70 -0.16 0.79 17.62
C TRP A 70 -0.92 -0.19 16.72
N VAL A 71 -1.32 0.22 15.51
CA VAL A 71 -1.99 -0.67 14.54
C VAL A 71 -1.11 -1.88 14.20
N SER A 72 0.18 -1.64 13.95
CA SER A 72 1.16 -2.70 13.67
C SER A 72 1.19 -3.71 14.82
N GLN A 73 1.29 -3.23 16.07
CA GLN A 73 1.29 -4.09 17.26
C GLN A 73 -0.02 -4.88 17.40
N GLN A 74 -1.18 -4.24 17.18
CA GLN A 74 -2.46 -4.95 17.24
C GLN A 74 -2.55 -6.08 16.21
N ILE A 75 -2.00 -5.89 15.02
CA ILE A 75 -1.99 -6.94 13.98
C ILE A 75 -1.00 -8.05 14.36
N GLU A 76 0.17 -7.72 14.89
CA GLU A 76 1.13 -8.71 15.38
C GLU A 76 0.54 -9.58 16.50
N ASP A 77 -0.20 -8.97 17.44
CA ASP A 77 -0.80 -9.69 18.57
C ASP A 77 -2.01 -10.55 18.17
N LEU A 78 -2.87 -10.03 17.28
CA LEU A 78 -4.14 -10.67 16.90
C LEU A 78 -4.02 -11.62 15.69
N PHE A 79 -3.10 -11.32 14.78
CA PHE A 79 -2.91 -12.00 13.49
C PHE A 79 -1.41 -12.24 13.20
N PRO A 80 -0.70 -12.99 14.06
CA PRO A 80 0.76 -13.11 13.99
C PRO A 80 1.25 -13.73 12.66
N ASP A 81 0.47 -14.65 12.08
CA ASP A 81 0.81 -15.30 10.81
C ASP A 81 0.70 -14.33 9.63
N GLU A 82 -0.38 -13.54 9.56
CA GLU A 82 -0.55 -12.48 8.57
C GLU A 82 0.52 -11.39 8.73
N TYR A 83 0.81 -10.98 9.96
CA TYR A 83 1.85 -10.00 10.26
C TYR A 83 3.22 -10.47 9.78
N SER A 84 3.59 -11.71 10.10
CA SER A 84 4.83 -12.35 9.62
C SER A 84 4.90 -12.35 8.10
N GLY A 85 3.79 -12.66 7.43
CA GLY A 85 3.69 -12.61 5.97
C GLY A 85 3.93 -11.21 5.37
N LEU A 86 3.37 -10.16 5.99
CA LEU A 86 3.59 -8.76 5.59
C LEU A 86 5.04 -8.34 5.82
N ARG A 87 5.57 -8.66 7.00
CA ARG A 87 6.95 -8.35 7.40
C ARG A 87 7.97 -8.97 6.47
N LEU A 88 7.79 -10.24 6.08
CA LEU A 88 8.70 -10.92 5.16
C LEU A 88 8.85 -10.17 3.83
N ASP A 89 7.74 -9.66 3.28
CA ASP A 89 7.79 -8.89 2.05
C ASP A 89 8.43 -7.51 2.27
N ALA A 90 8.13 -6.84 3.38
CA ALA A 90 8.73 -5.55 3.74
C ALA A 90 10.24 -5.63 3.95
N ASP A 91 10.70 -6.60 4.74
CA ASP A 91 12.11 -6.84 5.04
C ASP A 91 12.89 -7.33 3.81
N SER A 92 12.20 -7.86 2.79
CA SER A 92 12.83 -8.26 1.52
C SER A 92 13.17 -7.09 0.59
N LEU A 93 12.71 -5.86 0.90
CA LEU A 93 13.01 -4.70 0.08
C LEU A 93 14.51 -4.35 0.14
N PRO A 94 15.15 -4.06 -1.01
CA PRO A 94 16.56 -3.72 -1.05
C PRO A 94 16.82 -2.38 -0.34
N GLY A 95 17.97 -2.28 0.33
CA GLY A 95 18.39 -1.05 1.00
C GLY A 95 17.78 -0.84 2.39
N ASN A 96 17.15 -1.86 2.97
CA ASN A 96 16.51 -1.81 4.30
C ASN A 96 15.53 -0.62 4.41
N VAL A 97 14.75 -0.42 3.35
CA VAL A 97 13.78 0.67 3.25
C VAL A 97 12.41 0.20 3.72
N HIS A 98 11.73 1.05 4.48
CA HIS A 98 10.39 0.78 5.02
C HIS A 98 9.47 1.96 4.75
N THR A 99 8.15 1.70 4.72
CA THR A 99 7.19 2.80 4.73
C THR A 99 7.03 3.37 6.14
N ILE A 100 6.38 4.53 6.23
CA ILE A 100 5.96 5.11 7.51
C ILE A 100 4.95 4.24 8.28
N ALA A 101 4.35 3.23 7.65
CA ALA A 101 3.36 2.34 8.23
C ALA A 101 3.81 0.87 8.14
N TYR A 102 5.09 0.58 8.41
CA TYR A 102 5.59 -0.78 8.54
C TYR A 102 4.65 -1.64 9.42
N PRO A 103 4.35 -2.91 9.06
CA PRO A 103 4.93 -3.72 7.98
C PRO A 103 4.25 -3.52 6.60
N PHE A 104 3.37 -2.54 6.44
CA PHE A 104 2.72 -2.29 5.16
C PHE A 104 3.70 -1.62 4.16
N LEU A 105 3.53 -1.96 2.88
CA LEU A 105 4.35 -1.43 1.79
C LEU A 105 3.74 -0.19 1.12
N SER A 106 2.57 0.23 1.57
CA SER A 106 1.84 1.36 1.02
C SER A 106 0.98 2.06 2.07
N VAL A 107 0.96 3.39 2.01
CA VAL A 107 -0.05 4.23 2.65
C VAL A 107 -0.76 5.01 1.54
N VAL A 108 -2.09 5.01 1.56
CA VAL A 108 -2.88 5.79 0.59
C VAL A 108 -3.76 6.77 1.35
N VAL A 109 -3.69 8.05 0.97
CA VAL A 109 -4.59 9.07 1.50
C VAL A 109 -5.69 9.30 0.50
N ASN A 110 -6.91 8.87 0.83
CA ASN A 110 -8.09 9.11 0.01
C ASN A 110 -8.79 10.37 0.52
N LEU A 111 -8.86 11.42 -0.30
CA LEU A 111 -9.46 12.69 0.07
C LEU A 111 -10.94 12.69 -0.34
N ASN A 112 -11.84 13.00 0.62
CA ASN A 112 -13.27 13.19 0.35
C ASN A 112 -13.86 12.04 -0.47
N VAL A 113 -13.71 10.82 0.06
CA VAL A 113 -13.78 9.62 -0.75
C VAL A 113 -15.19 9.02 -0.81
N ALA A 114 -15.65 8.81 -2.04
CA ALA A 114 -16.65 7.80 -2.38
C ALA A 114 -16.04 6.92 -3.47
N THR A 115 -15.99 5.61 -3.25
CA THR A 115 -15.33 4.68 -4.17
C THR A 115 -16.34 3.80 -4.90
N SER A 116 -16.01 3.38 -6.12
CA SER A 116 -16.76 2.30 -6.77
C SER A 116 -16.38 0.96 -6.15
N ALA A 117 -17.28 -0.03 -6.19
CA ALA A 117 -16.99 -1.38 -5.74
C ALA A 117 -15.75 -1.97 -6.43
N HIS A 118 -14.74 -2.34 -5.64
CA HIS A 118 -13.49 -2.90 -6.15
C HIS A 118 -12.85 -3.87 -5.15
N ARG A 119 -11.81 -4.57 -5.63
CA ARG A 119 -10.90 -5.38 -4.82
C ARG A 119 -9.48 -4.96 -5.12
N ASP A 120 -8.67 -4.82 -4.10
CA ASP A 120 -7.25 -4.55 -4.26
C ASP A 120 -6.52 -5.87 -4.51
N ARG A 121 -6.72 -6.43 -5.71
CA ARG A 121 -6.23 -7.77 -6.09
C ARG A 121 -4.71 -7.96 -5.98
N LYS A 122 -3.97 -6.89 -5.73
CA LYS A 122 -2.50 -6.90 -5.60
C LYS A 122 -2.04 -6.85 -4.15
N ASP A 123 -2.95 -6.57 -3.23
CA ASP A 123 -2.65 -6.64 -1.81
C ASP A 123 -2.48 -8.10 -1.42
N LYS A 124 -1.57 -8.34 -0.50
CA LYS A 124 -1.33 -9.64 0.10
C LYS A 124 -1.74 -9.58 1.55
N GLY A 125 -2.64 -10.49 1.95
CA GLY A 125 -3.13 -10.54 3.32
C GLY A 125 -4.13 -9.44 3.62
N LEU A 126 -3.76 -8.54 4.52
CA LEU A 126 -4.64 -7.58 5.17
C LEU A 126 -4.46 -6.16 4.61
N CYS A 127 -5.53 -5.38 4.67
CA CYS A 127 -5.53 -3.93 4.45
C CYS A 127 -6.17 -3.25 5.67
N VAL A 128 -5.65 -2.08 6.03
CA VAL A 128 -6.16 -1.24 7.10
C VAL A 128 -6.74 0.04 6.52
N VAL A 129 -7.96 0.37 6.94
CA VAL A 129 -8.58 1.67 6.71
C VAL A 129 -8.64 2.41 8.03
N ILE A 130 -8.17 3.65 8.03
CA ILE A 130 -8.32 4.59 9.15
C ILE A 130 -9.17 5.75 8.65
N ALA A 131 -10.33 5.97 9.27
CA ALA A 131 -11.20 7.09 8.92
C ALA A 131 -10.79 8.32 9.72
N ILE A 132 -10.58 9.46 9.06
CA ILE A 132 -10.13 10.70 9.69
C ILE A 132 -10.88 11.88 9.07
N GLY A 133 -11.40 12.76 9.91
CA GLY A 133 -11.99 14.02 9.49
C GLY A 133 -13.30 14.32 10.20
N GLU A 134 -14.04 15.28 9.66
CA GLU A 134 -15.41 15.60 10.07
C GLU A 134 -16.32 15.30 8.87
N PHE A 135 -17.24 14.36 9.04
CA PHE A 135 -18.15 13.90 7.99
C PHE A 135 -19.41 13.26 8.62
N GLU A 136 -20.52 13.23 7.89
CA GLU A 136 -21.80 12.72 8.38
C GLU A 136 -22.09 11.28 7.93
N ASP A 137 -21.62 10.88 6.75
CA ASP A 137 -21.80 9.53 6.22
C ASP A 137 -20.48 8.87 5.77
N GLY A 138 -20.38 8.26 4.58
CA GLY A 138 -19.13 7.63 4.13
C GLY A 138 -18.95 6.18 4.58
N LYS A 139 -20.04 5.49 4.95
CA LYS A 139 -20.03 4.06 5.34
C LYS A 139 -19.17 3.22 4.39
N LEU A 140 -18.38 2.32 4.97
CA LEU A 140 -17.62 1.32 4.23
C LEU A 140 -18.44 0.05 4.08
N CYS A 141 -18.76 -0.29 2.85
CA CYS A 141 -19.50 -1.49 2.50
C CYS A 141 -18.51 -2.64 2.20
N LEU A 142 -18.70 -3.79 2.86
CA LEU A 142 -18.01 -5.04 2.57
C LEU A 142 -19.03 -6.03 1.99
N TYR A 143 -18.95 -6.26 0.68
CA TYR A 143 -20.02 -6.92 -0.06
C TYR A 143 -20.19 -8.40 0.28
N GLU A 144 -19.12 -9.19 0.23
CA GLU A 144 -19.19 -10.64 0.46
C GLU A 144 -19.61 -10.98 1.91
N PRO A 145 -19.16 -10.24 2.94
CA PRO A 145 -19.71 -10.39 4.29
C PRO A 145 -21.14 -9.87 4.47
N GLY A 146 -21.67 -9.07 3.54
CA GLY A 146 -22.96 -8.40 3.68
C GLY A 146 -22.97 -7.32 4.76
N LEU A 147 -21.82 -6.68 5.03
CA LEU A 147 -21.65 -5.70 6.10
C LEU A 147 -21.61 -4.27 5.56
N VAL A 148 -22.24 -3.36 6.29
CA VAL A 148 -22.14 -1.92 6.08
C VAL A 148 -21.64 -1.32 7.39
N VAL A 149 -20.43 -0.78 7.37
CA VAL A 149 -19.75 -0.27 8.56
C VAL A 149 -19.88 1.25 8.59
N PRO A 150 -20.61 1.84 9.54
CA PRO A 150 -20.59 3.28 9.77
C PRO A 150 -19.26 3.66 10.40
N LEU A 151 -18.39 4.25 9.59
CA LEU A 151 -17.11 4.77 10.06
C LEU A 151 -17.31 6.12 10.72
N HIS A 152 -16.59 6.36 11.80
CA HIS A 152 -16.41 7.67 12.43
C HIS A 152 -14.92 8.04 12.40
N SER A 153 -14.64 9.31 12.59
CA SER A 153 -13.27 9.79 12.75
C SER A 153 -12.56 9.04 13.89
N GLY A 154 -11.40 8.44 13.57
CA GLY A 154 -10.61 7.60 14.47
C GLY A 154 -10.86 6.10 14.33
N ASP A 155 -11.91 5.67 13.61
CA ASP A 155 -12.18 4.24 13.44
C ASP A 155 -11.10 3.56 12.58
N VAL A 156 -10.69 2.38 13.02
CA VAL A 156 -9.73 1.52 12.33
C VAL A 156 -10.41 0.22 11.95
N LEU A 157 -10.41 -0.09 10.66
CA LEU A 157 -10.96 -1.33 10.12
C LEU A 157 -9.89 -2.13 9.38
N LEU A 158 -9.80 -3.42 9.71
CA LEU A 158 -8.90 -4.38 9.11
C LEU A 158 -9.70 -5.41 8.30
N PHE A 159 -9.33 -5.64 7.04
CA PHE A 159 -9.97 -6.66 6.22
C PHE A 159 -9.09 -7.11 5.03
N PRO A 160 -9.31 -8.31 4.47
CA PRO A 160 -8.56 -8.78 3.29
C PRO A 160 -9.09 -8.14 1.98
N SER A 161 -8.59 -6.95 1.65
CA SER A 161 -8.99 -6.13 0.49
C SER A 161 -8.93 -6.84 -0.87
N ALA A 162 -8.01 -7.78 -1.05
CA ALA A 162 -7.89 -8.57 -2.28
C ALA A 162 -9.05 -9.58 -2.46
N ARG A 163 -9.69 -10.00 -1.36
CA ARG A 163 -10.74 -11.04 -1.34
C ARG A 163 -12.13 -10.45 -1.20
N ILE A 164 -12.25 -9.29 -0.55
CA ILE A 164 -13.52 -8.63 -0.25
C ILE A 164 -13.70 -7.44 -1.18
N THR A 165 -14.79 -7.45 -1.95
CA THR A 165 -15.26 -6.29 -2.69
C THR A 165 -15.74 -5.25 -1.70
N HIS A 166 -15.13 -4.07 -1.77
CA HIS A 166 -15.41 -2.99 -0.84
C HIS A 166 -15.57 -1.66 -1.56
N TYR A 167 -16.30 -0.75 -0.92
CA TYR A 167 -16.51 0.62 -1.39
C TYR A 167 -17.02 1.53 -0.28
N ASN A 168 -16.77 2.84 -0.43
CA ASN A 168 -17.34 3.88 0.40
C ASN A 168 -18.53 4.53 -0.32
N ILE A 169 -19.63 4.72 0.40
CA ILE A 169 -20.73 5.58 -0.06
C ILE A 169 -20.36 7.06 0.09
N HIS A 170 -21.21 7.95 -0.39
CA HIS A 170 -21.00 9.39 -0.21
C HIS A 170 -21.06 9.79 1.28
N PHE A 171 -20.33 10.83 1.65
CA PHE A 171 -20.02 11.25 3.02
C PHE A 171 -20.63 12.61 3.37
#